data_AF-A0A967M789-F1
#
_entry.id   AF-A0A967M789-F1
#
_cell.length_a   1.000
_cell.length_b   1.000
_cell.length_c   1.000
_cell.angle_alpha   90.00
_cell.angle_beta   90.00
_cell.angle_gamma   90.00
#
_symmetry.space_group_name_H-M   'P 1'
#
loop_
_entity.id
_entity.type
_entity.pdbx_description
1 polymer ?
#
loop_
_entity_poly.entity_id
_entity_poly.type
_entity_poly.pdbx_seq_one_letter_code
_entity_poly.pdbx_strand_id
1 'polypeptide(L)' 'VNADVLQIKMAQGAKPGEGGQLPGHKVSAEIAALRCSTPGVTLISPPPHHDIYSIEDLAQLIFDL' A
#
# COMPACT_ATOMS: atom_id res chain seq x y z
N VAL A 1 -7.57 16.56 -5.29
CA VAL A 1 -8.43 16.23 -4.13
C VAL A 1 -9.62 15.47 -4.69
N ASN A 2 -9.73 14.15 -4.43
CA ASN A 2 -10.66 13.23 -5.12
C ASN A 2 -11.50 12.37 -4.16
N ALA A 3 -11.44 12.60 -2.85
CA ALA A 3 -12.14 11.82 -1.83
C ALA A 3 -12.48 12.69 -0.61
N ASP A 4 -13.58 12.36 0.08
CA ASP A 4 -14.00 13.01 1.33
C ASP A 4 -13.21 12.51 2.55
N VAL A 5 -12.65 11.31 2.46
CA VAL A 5 -11.91 10.64 3.55
C VAL A 5 -10.70 9.92 2.97
N LEU A 6 -9.60 9.96 3.71
CA LEU A 6 -8.38 9.19 3.44
C LEU A 6 -8.13 8.20 4.58
N GLN A 7 -7.67 7.00 4.24
CA GLN A 7 -7.39 5.93 5.20
C GLN A 7 -5.91 5.53 5.15
N ILE A 8 -5.24 5.62 6.29
CA ILE A 8 -3.92 5.01 6.49
C ILE A 8 -4.13 3.53 6.88
N LYS A 9 -3.84 2.61 5.96
CA LYS A 9 -4.00 1.17 6.20
C LYS A 9 -2.76 0.60 6.89
N MET A 10 -2.78 0.50 8.22
CA MET A 10 -1.67 -0.06 9.00
C MET A 10 -1.54 -1.59 8.86
N ALA A 11 -2.67 -2.30 8.84
CA ALA A 11 -2.70 -3.77 8.82
C ALA A 11 -4.02 -4.29 8.25
N GLN A 12 -4.15 -5.61 8.13
CA GLN A 12 -5.42 -6.28 7.80
C GLN A 12 -5.60 -7.56 8.62
N GLY A 13 -6.85 -7.87 8.98
CA GLY A 13 -7.16 -9.00 9.87
C GLY A 13 -6.70 -10.37 9.35
N ALA A 14 -6.73 -10.61 8.04
CA ALA A 14 -6.29 -11.88 7.46
C ALA A 14 -4.78 -12.13 7.58
N LYS A 15 -3.97 -11.06 7.69
CA LYS A 15 -2.51 -11.12 7.81
C LYS A 15 -1.97 -9.82 8.40
N PRO A 16 -1.98 -9.67 9.74
CA PRO A 16 -1.69 -8.39 10.38
C PRO A 16 -0.24 -7.91 10.27
N GLY A 17 0.73 -8.83 10.18
CA GLY A 17 2.16 -8.51 10.14
C GLY A 17 2.78 -8.47 8.75
N GLU A 18 1.97 -8.45 7.68
CA GLU A 18 2.45 -8.52 6.30
C GLU A 18 1.78 -7.48 5.39
N GLY A 19 2.46 -7.13 4.30
CA GLY A 19 1.93 -6.25 3.26
C GLY A 19 0.94 -6.93 2.32
N GLY A 20 0.31 -6.14 1.44
CA GLY A 20 -0.55 -6.63 0.37
C GLY A 20 0.17 -7.61 -0.58
N GLN A 21 -0.57 -8.57 -1.13
CA GLN A 21 -0.02 -9.51 -2.12
C GLN A 21 -0.97 -9.60 -3.31
N LEU A 22 -0.45 -9.38 -4.52
CA LEU A 22 -1.16 -9.54 -5.78
C LEU A 22 -0.35 -10.46 -6.71
N PRO A 23 -0.80 -11.71 -6.95
CA PRO A 23 -0.10 -12.65 -7.83
C PRO A 23 0.10 -12.10 -9.25
N GLY A 24 1.27 -12.35 -9.85
CA GLY A 24 1.66 -11.75 -11.13
C GLY A 24 0.71 -12.03 -12.30
N HIS A 25 0.13 -13.24 -12.37
CA HIS A 25 -0.87 -13.56 -13.40
C HIS A 25 -2.16 -12.74 -13.29
N LYS A 26 -2.41 -12.06 -12.16
CA LYS A 26 -3.51 -11.11 -11.97
C LYS A 26 -3.09 -9.66 -12.26
N VAL A 27 -1.81 -9.40 -12.54
CA VAL A 27 -1.28 -8.06 -12.84
C VAL A 27 -1.36 -7.84 -14.35
N SER A 28 -2.55 -7.48 -14.82
CA SER A 28 -2.81 -7.11 -16.21
C SER A 28 -2.04 -5.85 -16.62
N ALA A 29 -2.00 -5.54 -17.92
CA ALA A 29 -1.40 -4.30 -18.42
C ALA A 29 -2.06 -3.04 -17.81
N GLU A 30 -3.39 -3.05 -17.64
CA GLU A 30 -4.14 -1.97 -17.00
C GLU A 30 -3.75 -1.81 -15.52
N ILE A 31 -3.70 -2.92 -14.75
CA ILE A 31 -3.30 -2.89 -13.34
C ILE A 31 -1.86 -2.42 -13.19
N ALA A 32 -0.97 -2.88 -14.06
CA ALA A 32 0.43 -2.49 -14.08
C ALA A 32 0.59 -0.99 -14.37
N ALA A 33 -0.16 -0.46 -15.34
CA ALA A 33 -0.16 0.97 -15.66
C ALA A 33 -0.67 1.82 -14.48
N LEU A 34 -1.79 1.42 -13.85
CA LEU A 34 -2.37 2.11 -12.69
C LEU A 34 -1.42 2.14 -11.48
N ARG A 35 -0.60 1.09 -11.31
CA ARG A 35 0.33 0.93 -10.18
C ARG A 35 1.77 1.32 -10.51
N CYS A 36 2.03 1.84 -11.71
CA CYS A 36 3.39 2.12 -12.20
C CYS A 36 4.34 0.92 -12.04
N SER A 37 3.85 -0.30 -12.29
CA SER A 37 4.58 -1.55 -12.10
C SER A 37 4.76 -2.32 -13.42
N THR A 38 5.42 -3.48 -13.37
CA THR A 38 5.63 -4.35 -14.54
C THR A 38 4.47 -5.35 -14.72
N PRO A 39 3.86 -5.47 -15.92
CA PRO A 39 2.84 -6.48 -16.19
C PRO A 39 3.35 -7.90 -15.90
N GLY A 40 2.49 -8.77 -15.35
CA GLY A 40 2.83 -10.17 -15.07
C GLY A 40 3.72 -10.42 -13.85
N VAL A 41 4.28 -9.38 -13.22
CA VAL A 41 5.15 -9.51 -12.05
C VAL A 41 4.33 -9.52 -10.76
N THR A 42 4.59 -10.48 -9.87
CA THR A 42 3.93 -10.53 -8.55
C THR A 42 4.29 -9.29 -7.72
N LEU A 43 3.28 -8.63 -7.16
CA LEU A 43 3.45 -7.46 -6.30
C LEU A 43 3.25 -7.87 -4.84
N ILE A 44 4.34 -7.83 -4.07
CA ILE A 44 4.31 -7.96 -2.61
C ILE A 44 4.67 -6.58 -2.06
N SER A 45 3.74 -5.96 -1.34
CA SER A 45 4.02 -4.69 -0.67
C SER A 45 4.90 -4.92 0.56
N PRO A 46 5.77 -3.97 0.93
CA PRO A 46 6.49 -4.02 2.21
C PRO A 46 5.52 -4.20 3.39
N PRO A 47 5.91 -4.93 4.45
CA PRO A 47 5.11 -5.02 5.66
C PRO A 47 4.92 -3.68 6.39
N PRO A 48 5.98 -2.87 6.63
CA PRO A 48 5.80 -1.53 7.19
C PRO A 48 5.59 -0.48 6.11
N HIS A 49 4.90 0.59 6.48
CA HIS A 49 5.02 1.87 5.80
C HIS A 49 6.42 2.43 6.08
N HIS A 50 7.22 2.69 5.05
CA HIS A 50 8.63 3.09 5.22
C HIS A 50 8.82 4.51 5.75
N ASP A 51 7.72 5.24 5.89
CA ASP A 51 7.55 6.57 6.47
C ASP A 51 6.88 6.52 7.85
N ILE A 52 6.65 5.33 8.42
CA ILE A 52 6.07 5.15 9.77
C ILE A 52 6.89 4.12 10.55
N TYR A 53 7.88 4.58 11.32
CA TYR A 53 8.64 3.73 12.25
C TYR A 53 8.32 4.01 13.72
N SER A 54 7.64 5.11 14.01
CA SER A 54 7.16 5.46 15.35
C SER A 54 5.75 6.08 15.33
N ILE A 55 5.22 6.41 16.51
CA ILE A 55 3.92 7.08 16.63
C ILE A 55 4.01 8.54 16.18
N GLU A 56 5.18 9.17 16.32
CA GLU A 56 5.45 10.52 15.84
C GLU A 56 5.46 10.57 14.31
N ASP A 57 6.02 9.54 13.66
CA ASP A 57 6.00 9.42 12.20
C ASP A 57 4.56 9.26 11.66
N LEU A 58 3.72 8.48 12.34
CA LEU A 58 2.29 8.38 12.00
C LEU A 58 1.60 9.74 12.14
N ALA A 59 1.94 10.51 13.18
CA ALA A 59 1.40 11.85 13.35
C ALA A 59 1.84 12.78 12.22
N GLN A 60 3.08 12.65 11.74
CA GLN A 60 3.56 13.40 10.56
C GLN A 60 2.79 13.03 9.30
N LEU A 61 2.57 11.73 9.04
CA LEU A 61 1.78 11.30 7.89
C LEU A 61 0.33 11.80 7.97
N ILE A 62 -0.28 11.86 9.15
CA ILE A 62 -1.62 12.45 9.33
C ILE A 62 -1.60 13.95 9.04
N PHE A 63 -0.52 14.66 9.40
CA PHE A 63 -0.38 16.09 9.10
C PHE A 63 -0.21 16.36 7.60
N ASP A 64 0.45 15.45 6.88
CA ASP A 64 0.75 15.60 5.45
C ASP A 64 -0.49 15.37 4.54
N LEU A 65 -1.54 14.71 5.05
CA LEU A 65 -2.75 14.30 4.31
C LEU A 65 -3.93 15.25 4.50
#